data_AF-A0A1N6EWK6-F1
#
_entry.id   AF-A0A1N6EWK6-F1
#
_cell.length_a   1.000
_cell.length_b   1.000
_cell.length_c   1.000
_cell.angle_alpha   90.00
_cell.angle_beta   90.00
_cell.angle_gamma   90.00
#
_symmetry.space_group_name_H-M   'P 1'
#
loop_
_entity.id
_entity.type
_entity.pdbx_description
1 polymer ?
#
loop_
_entity_poly.entity_id
_entity_poly.type
_entity_poly.pdbx_seq_one_letter_code
_entity_poly.pdbx_strand_id
1 'polypeptide(L)'
;MKVTDLKIKNLVEYQKEIFTITEIFQNEKDYFVKIENESHAISVPAEKISPIQITEDWLEKFGFLKTYASDQQIIRYERPESFIKYDIDLNSKKIFEGLKIYGNTIKCKYIHEFQNIFSCLFGKETTVFLKSSFHKAAI
;
A
#
# COMPACT_ATOMS: atom_id res chain seq x y z
N MET A 1 3.21 -13.05 1.91
CA MET A 1 3.34 -12.33 0.62
C MET A 1 4.14 -13.21 -0.33
N LYS A 2 3.74 -13.37 -1.59
CA LYS A 2 4.53 -14.12 -2.57
C LYS A 2 5.48 -13.17 -3.30
N VAL A 3 6.68 -13.62 -3.62
CA VAL A 3 7.64 -12.80 -4.39
C VAL A 3 7.08 -12.38 -5.75
N THR A 4 6.24 -13.21 -6.36
CA THR A 4 5.56 -12.92 -7.63
C THR A 4 4.59 -11.73 -7.58
N ASP A 5 4.18 -11.34 -6.37
CA ASP A 5 3.28 -10.20 -6.16
C ASP A 5 4.06 -8.90 -5.94
N LEU A 6 5.39 -8.96 -5.84
CA LEU A 6 6.26 -7.81 -5.65
C LEU A 6 6.58 -7.14 -6.99
N LYS A 7 6.70 -5.81 -6.93
CA LYS A 7 7.23 -4.98 -8.00
C LYS A 7 8.29 -4.04 -7.46
N ILE A 8 9.18 -3.61 -8.34
CA ILE A 8 10.06 -2.48 -8.08
C ILE A 8 9.19 -1.29 -7.63
N LYS A 9 9.68 -0.55 -6.63
CA LYS A 9 9.01 0.54 -5.90
C LYS A 9 7.90 0.14 -4.93
N ASN A 10 7.63 -1.15 -4.75
CA ASN A 10 6.78 -1.57 -3.64
C ASN A 10 7.43 -1.25 -2.29
N LEU A 11 6.61 -0.84 -1.33
CA LEU A 11 7.01 -0.64 0.05
C LEU A 11 6.86 -1.94 0.83
N VAL A 12 7.89 -2.28 1.59
CA VAL A 12 7.97 -3.49 2.42
C VAL A 12 8.59 -3.15 3.77
N GLU A 13 8.28 -3.97 4.77
CA GLU A 13 8.91 -3.88 6.08
C GLU A 13 10.07 -4.88 6.19
N TYR A 14 11.20 -4.42 6.72
CA TYR A 14 12.32 -5.28 7.10
C TYR A 14 12.89 -4.77 8.43
N GLN A 15 13.03 -5.67 9.41
CA GLN A 15 13.53 -5.32 10.76
C GLN A 15 12.82 -4.12 11.42
N LYS A 16 11.49 -4.00 11.23
CA LYS A 16 10.63 -2.91 11.73
C LYS A 16 10.85 -1.54 11.08
N GLU A 17 11.60 -1.50 9.98
CA GLU A 17 11.78 -0.31 9.16
C GLU A 17 11.13 -0.49 7.79
N ILE A 18 10.70 0.62 7.19
CA ILE A 18 10.07 0.64 5.88
C ILE A 18 11.14 0.86 4.82
N PHE A 19 11.12 0.02 3.79
CA PHE A 19 12.01 0.12 2.64
C PHE A 19 11.23 0.11 1.34
N THR A 20 11.87 0.64 0.30
CA THR A 20 11.41 0.54 -1.09
C THR A 20 12.22 -0.55 -1.80
N ILE A 21 11.56 -1.45 -2.51
CA ILE A 21 12.24 -2.41 -3.39
C ILE A 21 12.81 -1.68 -4.60
N THR A 22 14.11 -1.79 -4.84
CA THR A 22 14.80 -1.19 -5.99
C THR A 22 15.19 -2.23 -7.04
N GLU A 23 15.37 -3.48 -6.64
CA GLU A 23 15.73 -4.59 -7.53
C GLU A 23 15.12 -5.90 -7.03
N ILE A 24 14.77 -6.79 -7.96
CA ILE A 24 14.34 -8.16 -7.68
C ILE A 24 15.14 -9.08 -8.59
N PHE A 25 15.84 -10.05 -8.02
CA PHE A 25 16.67 -10.98 -8.77
C PHE A 25 16.60 -12.37 -8.17
N GLN A 26 16.89 -13.38 -9.00
CA GLN A 26 16.96 -14.76 -8.57
C GLN A 26 18.43 -15.18 -8.52
N ASN A 27 18.84 -15.83 -7.43
CA ASN A 27 20.13 -16.50 -7.34
C ASN A 27 19.89 -17.99 -7.11
N GLU A 28 20.36 -18.82 -8.03
CA GLU A 28 20.04 -20.24 -8.09
C GLU A 28 18.53 -20.51 -8.07
N LYS A 29 17.99 -20.93 -6.92
CA LYS A 29 16.55 -21.22 -6.73
C LYS A 29 15.83 -20.19 -5.88
N ASP A 30 16.56 -19.31 -5.20
CA ASP A 30 16.02 -18.38 -4.24
C ASP A 30 15.89 -16.97 -4.82
N TYR A 31 14.83 -16.28 -4.42
CA TYR A 31 14.62 -14.89 -4.81
C TYR A 31 15.16 -13.93 -3.75
N PHE A 32 15.82 -12.89 -4.23
CA PHE A 32 16.36 -11.80 -3.44
C PHE A 32 15.77 -10.47 -3.90
N VAL A 33 15.73 -9.53 -2.97
CA VAL A 33 15.35 -8.15 -3.24
C VAL A 33 16.46 -7.23 -2.75
N LYS A 34 16.75 -6.20 -3.54
CA LYS A 34 17.47 -5.03 -3.05
C LYS A 34 16.45 -4.04 -2.51
N ILE A 35 16.63 -3.64 -1.26
CA ILE A 35 15.75 -2.73 -0.55
C ILE A 35 16.52 -1.50 -0.09
N GLU A 36 15.89 -0.34 -0.19
CA GLU A 36 16.52 0.95 0.10
C GLU A 36 15.58 1.85 0.90
N ASN A 37 16.13 2.53 1.90
CA ASN A 37 15.53 3.66 2.61
C ASN A 37 16.56 4.81 2.69
N GLU A 38 16.28 5.85 3.47
CA GLU A 38 17.17 7.02 3.58
C GLU A 38 18.54 6.70 4.20
N SER A 39 18.65 5.60 4.96
CA SER A 39 19.84 5.25 5.74
C SER A 39 20.63 4.09 5.15
N HIS A 40 19.96 3.16 4.46
CA HIS A 40 20.52 1.87 4.09
C HIS A 40 20.06 1.41 2.72
N ALA A 41 20.97 0.75 1.99
CA ALA A 41 20.68 -0.01 0.78
C ALA A 41 21.28 -1.42 0.94
N ILE A 42 20.43 -2.44 1.04
CA ILE A 42 20.85 -3.82 1.34
C ILE A 42 20.12 -4.83 0.46
N SER A 43 20.76 -5.98 0.24
CA SER A 43 20.14 -7.13 -0.44
C SER A 43 19.76 -8.19 0.58
N VAL A 44 18.51 -8.65 0.54
CA VAL A 44 17.98 -9.66 1.47
C VAL A 44 17.17 -10.72 0.72
N PRO A 45 17.08 -11.95 1.25
CA PRO A 45 16.13 -12.94 0.73
C PRO A 45 14.70 -12.38 0.76
N ALA A 46 13.94 -12.58 -0.32
CA ALA A 46 12.58 -12.04 -0.44
C ALA A 46 11.62 -12.58 0.63
N GLU A 47 11.91 -13.75 1.20
CA GLU A 47 11.16 -14.33 2.32
C GLU A 47 11.33 -13.60 3.66
N LYS A 48 12.36 -12.76 3.81
CA LYS A 48 12.64 -12.03 5.05
C LYS A 48 11.95 -10.68 5.15
N ILE A 49 11.31 -10.21 4.08
CA ILE A 49 10.56 -8.96 4.09
C ILE A 49 9.09 -9.24 4.39
N SER A 50 8.45 -8.32 5.10
CA SER A 50 7.06 -8.42 5.50
C SER A 50 6.19 -7.45 4.71
N PRO A 51 4.94 -7.82 4.38
CA PRO A 51 4.00 -6.87 3.82
C PRO A 51 3.58 -5.86 4.88
N ILE A 52 3.42 -4.59 4.48
CA ILE A 52 2.90 -3.54 5.37
C ILE A 52 1.38 -3.51 5.25
N GLN A 53 0.67 -3.63 6.38
CA GLN A 53 -0.79 -3.54 6.42
C GLN A 53 -1.26 -2.09 6.19
N ILE A 54 -2.35 -1.93 5.45
CA ILE A 54 -2.99 -0.62 5.27
C ILE A 54 -3.66 -0.19 6.58
N THR A 55 -3.28 0.98 7.08
CA THR A 55 -3.85 1.65 8.25
C THR A 55 -4.53 2.96 7.84
N GLU A 56 -5.23 3.61 8.77
CA GLU A 56 -5.79 4.96 8.56
C GLU A 56 -4.69 5.95 8.10
N ASP A 57 -3.55 6.00 8.78
CA ASP A 57 -2.40 6.84 8.41
C ASP A 57 -1.91 6.62 6.98
N TRP A 58 -1.92 5.37 6.50
CA TRP A 58 -1.52 5.06 5.13
C TRP A 58 -2.55 5.52 4.12
N LEU A 59 -3.84 5.38 4.42
CA LEU A 59 -4.91 5.88 3.56
C LEU A 59 -4.83 7.39 3.40
N GLU A 60 -4.60 8.12 4.49
CA GLU A 60 -4.40 9.58 4.46
C GLU A 60 -3.17 9.97 3.62
N LYS A 61 -2.04 9.27 3.80
CA LYS A 61 -0.83 9.47 2.97
C LYS A 61 -1.09 9.22 1.48
N PHE A 62 -1.96 8.28 1.14
CA PHE A 62 -2.39 8.01 -0.23
C PHE A 62 -3.45 8.98 -0.77
N GLY A 63 -3.81 10.00 0.02
CA GLY A 63 -4.74 11.06 -0.37
C GLY A 63 -6.22 10.68 -0.21
N PHE A 64 -6.53 9.65 0.59
CA PHE A 64 -7.89 9.40 0.99
C PHE A 64 -8.29 10.31 2.15
N LEU A 65 -9.58 10.65 2.20
CA LEU A 65 -10.19 11.42 3.27
C LEU A 65 -11.24 10.55 3.96
N LYS A 66 -11.28 10.59 5.29
CA LYS A 66 -12.35 9.96 6.06
C LYS A 66 -13.66 10.69 5.80
N THR A 67 -14.64 10.00 5.21
CA THR A 67 -15.93 10.61 4.81
C THR A 67 -17.11 10.05 5.57
N TYR A 68 -16.95 8.88 6.19
CA TYR A 68 -17.99 8.25 6.98
C TYR A 68 -17.37 7.37 8.05
N ALA A 69 -17.95 7.42 9.24
CA ALA A 69 -17.67 6.49 10.32
C ALA A 69 -19.01 6.14 10.96
N SER A 70 -19.38 4.87 10.97
CA SER A 70 -20.46 4.39 11.82
C SER A 70 -19.90 3.98 13.17
N ASP A 71 -20.66 4.22 14.23
CA ASP A 71 -20.24 3.95 15.61
C ASP A 71 -19.83 2.50 15.88
N GLN A 72 -20.19 1.54 15.01
CA GLN A 72 -20.09 0.12 15.32
C GLN A 72 -19.59 -0.79 14.20
N GLN A 73 -19.38 -0.33 12.96
CA GLN A 73 -19.16 -1.29 11.86
C GLN A 73 -18.12 -0.90 10.82
N ILE A 74 -18.16 0.32 10.27
CA ILE A 74 -17.34 0.65 9.10
C ILE A 74 -16.82 2.08 9.19
N ILE A 75 -15.52 2.24 8.94
CA ILE A 75 -14.90 3.53 8.64
C ILE A 75 -14.60 3.56 7.15
N ARG A 76 -15.07 4.60 6.47
CA ARG A 76 -14.87 4.79 5.03
C ARG A 76 -13.94 5.95 4.74
N TYR A 77 -13.01 5.66 3.87
CA TYR A 77 -12.06 6.58 3.28
C TYR A 77 -12.36 6.70 1.78
N GLU A 78 -12.51 7.92 1.26
CA GLU A 78 -12.72 8.17 -0.18
C GLU A 78 -11.65 9.10 -0.72
N ARG A 79 -11.28 8.90 -1.98
CA ARG A 79 -10.46 9.88 -2.71
C ARG A 79 -11.34 10.99 -3.30
N PRO A 80 -10.77 12.15 -3.68
CA PRO A 80 -11.50 13.18 -4.41
C PRO A 80 -12.17 12.65 -5.69
N GLU A 81 -11.53 11.68 -6.34
CA GLU A 81 -12.17 10.91 -7.40
C GLU A 81 -13.18 9.92 -6.80
N SER A 82 -14.47 10.16 -7.03
CA SER A 82 -15.60 9.49 -6.36
C SER A 82 -15.70 7.97 -6.57
N PHE A 83 -14.91 7.39 -7.47
CA PHE A 83 -14.96 5.97 -7.81
C PHE A 83 -14.02 5.09 -6.98
N ILE A 84 -13.14 5.67 -6.13
CA ILE A 84 -12.21 4.91 -5.28
C ILE A 84 -12.52 5.15 -3.80
N LYS A 85 -12.78 4.05 -3.09
CA LYS A 85 -13.08 4.06 -1.66
C LYS A 85 -12.31 2.95 -0.97
N TYR A 86 -12.07 3.08 0.32
CA TYR A 86 -11.52 2.03 1.16
C TYR A 86 -12.36 1.95 2.42
N ASP A 87 -12.86 0.76 2.72
CA ASP A 87 -13.63 0.50 3.94
C ASP A 87 -12.75 -0.27 4.93
N ILE A 88 -12.61 0.26 6.14
CA ILE A 88 -12.07 -0.45 7.29
C ILE A 88 -13.27 -1.00 8.05
N ASP A 89 -13.40 -2.33 8.06
CA ASP A 89 -14.45 -3.03 8.80
C ASP A 89 -13.98 -3.25 10.25
N LEU A 90 -14.69 -2.72 11.24
CA LEU A 90 -14.34 -2.88 12.65
C LEU A 90 -14.78 -4.24 13.21
N ASN A 91 -15.62 -4.99 12.47
CA ASN A 91 -16.02 -6.32 12.88
C ASN A 91 -14.88 -7.34 12.69
N SER A 92 -14.81 -8.34 13.58
CA SER A 92 -13.82 -9.41 13.50
C SER A 92 -13.88 -10.22 12.19
N LYS A 93 -15.04 -10.27 11.53
CA LYS A 93 -15.25 -11.02 10.27
C LYS A 93 -14.69 -10.31 9.04
N LYS A 94 -14.43 -8.99 9.10
CA LYS A 94 -13.84 -8.19 8.01
C LYS A 94 -14.52 -8.39 6.65
N ILE A 95 -15.85 -8.48 6.62
CA ILE A 95 -16.64 -8.80 5.42
C ILE A 95 -16.57 -7.65 4.41
N PHE A 96 -16.58 -6.42 4.91
CA PHE A 96 -16.60 -5.21 4.09
C PHE A 96 -15.21 -4.58 3.92
N GLU A 97 -14.16 -5.18 4.48
CA GLU A 97 -12.81 -4.62 4.49
C GLU A 97 -12.16 -4.66 3.11
N GLY A 98 -11.60 -3.52 2.68
CA GLY A 98 -10.75 -3.43 1.51
C GLY A 98 -11.10 -2.29 0.55
N LEU A 99 -10.51 -2.38 -0.64
CA LEU A 99 -10.59 -1.36 -1.68
C LEU A 99 -11.86 -1.54 -2.51
N LYS A 100 -12.54 -0.43 -2.82
CA LYS A 100 -13.70 -0.39 -3.70
C LYS A 100 -13.42 0.50 -4.90
N ILE A 101 -13.55 -0.06 -6.10
CA ILE A 101 -13.33 0.64 -7.37
C ILE A 101 -14.55 0.42 -8.26
N TYR A 102 -15.22 1.51 -8.65
CA TYR A 102 -16.47 1.47 -9.44
C TYR A 102 -17.53 0.51 -8.86
N GLY A 103 -17.67 0.49 -7.53
CA GLY A 103 -18.61 -0.39 -6.83
C GLY A 103 -18.16 -1.83 -6.64
N ASN A 104 -17.03 -2.25 -7.22
CA ASN A 104 -16.47 -3.59 -7.05
C ASN A 104 -15.54 -3.63 -5.83
N THR A 105 -15.71 -4.64 -4.99
CA THR A 105 -14.83 -4.88 -3.83
C THR A 105 -13.62 -5.70 -4.24
N ILE A 106 -12.43 -5.19 -3.93
CA ILE A 106 -11.14 -5.84 -4.15
C ILE A 106 -10.51 -6.09 -2.78
N LYS A 107 -10.15 -7.35 -2.52
CA LYS A 107 -9.36 -7.71 -1.34
C LYS A 107 -7.98 -7.06 -1.49
N CYS A 108 -7.74 -6.03 -0.69
CA CYS A 108 -6.52 -5.24 -0.69
C CYS A 108 -6.26 -4.87 0.77
N LYS A 109 -5.35 -5.59 1.42
CA LYS A 109 -5.02 -5.44 2.84
C LYS A 109 -3.64 -4.85 3.06
N TYR A 110 -2.76 -5.00 2.06
CA TYR A 110 -1.38 -4.60 2.16
C TYR A 110 -1.02 -3.51 1.16
N ILE A 111 -0.04 -2.69 1.52
CA ILE A 111 0.37 -1.53 0.72
C ILE A 111 0.83 -1.95 -0.68
N HIS A 112 1.64 -3.00 -0.82
CA HIS A 112 2.11 -3.44 -2.13
C HIS A 112 0.96 -3.81 -3.08
N GLU A 113 -0.13 -4.39 -2.57
CA GLU A 113 -1.34 -4.69 -3.35
C GLU A 113 -1.98 -3.40 -3.85
N PHE A 114 -2.15 -2.42 -2.96
CA PHE A 114 -2.66 -1.10 -3.31
C PHE A 114 -1.76 -0.42 -4.37
N GLN A 115 -0.45 -0.40 -4.15
CA GLN A 115 0.52 0.19 -5.07
C GLN A 115 0.44 -0.44 -6.47
N ASN A 116 0.32 -1.78 -6.52
CA ASN A 116 0.22 -2.51 -7.76
C ASN A 116 -1.09 -2.23 -8.50
N ILE A 117 -2.24 -2.22 -7.79
CA ILE A 117 -3.54 -1.90 -8.38
C ILE A 117 -3.53 -0.46 -8.90
N PHE A 118 -3.07 0.48 -8.09
CA PHE A 118 -3.09 1.89 -8.42
C PHE A 118 -2.17 2.20 -9.61
N SER A 119 -0.97 1.61 -9.65
CA SER A 119 -0.07 1.75 -10.79
C SER A 119 -0.69 1.18 -12.07
N CYS A 120 -1.43 0.08 -12.00
CA CYS A 120 -2.12 -0.49 -13.16
C CYS A 120 -3.28 0.40 -13.65
N LEU A 121 -4.04 1.01 -12.75
CA LEU A 121 -5.19 1.85 -13.12
C LEU A 121 -4.79 3.21 -13.70
N PHE A 122 -3.74 3.83 -13.16
CA PHE A 122 -3.39 5.21 -13.49
C PHE A 122 -2.15 5.35 -14.38
N GLY A 123 -1.43 4.25 -14.64
CA GLY A 123 -0.17 4.27 -15.40
C GLY A 123 0.93 5.12 -14.74
N LYS A 124 0.75 5.49 -13.47
CA LYS A 124 1.68 6.32 -12.68
C LYS A 124 2.08 5.58 -11.42
N GLU A 125 3.34 5.70 -11.05
CA GLU A 125 3.86 5.06 -9.85
C GLU A 125 3.31 5.73 -8.58
N THR A 126 2.98 4.92 -7.57
CA THR A 126 2.36 5.40 -6.33
C THR A 126 3.22 6.35 -5.52
N THR A 127 4.55 6.27 -5.65
CA THR A 127 5.51 7.16 -4.98
C THR A 127 5.36 8.62 -5.38
N VAL A 128 4.79 8.91 -6.56
CA VAL A 128 4.51 10.29 -7.00
C VAL A 128 3.42 10.94 -6.15
N PHE A 129 2.44 10.16 -5.66
CA PHE A 129 1.33 10.71 -4.87
C PHE A 129 1.76 11.09 -3.45
N LEU A 130 2.64 10.31 -2.82
CA LEU A 130 3.20 10.62 -1.49
C LEU A 130 3.92 11.98 -1.48
N LYS A 131 4.63 12.35 -2.55
CA LYS A 131 5.30 13.66 -2.66
C LYS A 131 4.32 14.83 -2.85
N SER A 132 3.20 14.62 -3.54
CA SER A 132 2.21 15.68 -3.79
C SER A 132 1.41 16.09 -2.55
N SER A 133 1.27 15.17 -1.58
CA SER A 133 0.57 15.43 -0.31
C SER A 133 1.32 16.40 0.61
N PHE A 134 2.65 16.51 0.49
CA PHE A 134 3.46 17.42 1.30
C PHE A 134 3.43 18.88 0.82
N HIS A 135 2.95 19.15 -0.41
CA HIS A 135 2.92 20.52 -0.95
C HIS A 135 1.62 21.30 -0.69
N LYS A 136 0.59 20.68 -0.08
CA LYS A 136 -0.67 21.39 0.24
C LYS A 136 -0.76 21.91 1.68
N ALA A 137 0.30 21.79 2.49
CA ALA A 137 0.34 22.31 3.86
C ALA A 137 0.97 23.71 3.99
N ALA A 138 1.12 24.45 2.88
CA ALA A 138 1.70 25.80 2.89
C ALA A 138 0.91 26.75 1.97
N ILE A 139 -0.30 27.15 2.38
CA ILE A 139 -0.94 28.42 2.04
C ILE A 139 -1.76 28.89 3.24
#